data_AF-A0A8B7ZIX1-F1
#
_entry.id   AF-A0A8B7ZIX1-F1
#
_cell.length_a   1.000
_cell.length_b   1.000
_cell.length_c   1.000
_cell.angle_alpha   90.00
_cell.angle_beta   90.00
_cell.angle_gamma   90.00
#
_symmetry.space_group_name_H-M   'P 1'
#
loop_
_entity.id
_entity.type
_entity.pdbx_description
1 polymer ?
#
loop_
_entity_poly.entity_id
_entity_poly.type
_entity_poly.pdbx_seq_one_letter_code
_entity_poly.pdbx_strand_id
1 'polypeptide(L)'
;MTQLFLDTYGWRGATLLIAGFSMHQIPTAVLVKAVNPQYKSLADADNRNDSLHNFDTEIKEAEKRRKSSAPVSFKELCSLIYRALDLGIFLEFNFWIVLMCRFGVTTSFISWLLYFVPHLQAKGFNPQVAASLCIAAAVGFSFGTLIWSPFIDRGLIKSSTAIIITSLVLTLSFVVDPWVHDVIGYAITAFVCGLFSSALYTLTDVITKEIVDNDRLVAAFGWMRAFFFGRLIAGFVPGWIYDMRGSYDLAFIVIGLIPTFSLLPLVIALIRKTI
;
A
#
# COMPACT_ATOMS: atom_id res chain seq x y z
N MET A 1 13.18 -14.45 -13.85
CA MET A 1 14.60 -14.09 -13.61
C MET A 1 15.13 -14.74 -12.34
N THR A 2 14.51 -14.53 -11.17
CA THR A 2 14.96 -15.11 -9.90
C THR A 2 15.13 -16.64 -9.96
N GLN A 3 14.15 -17.37 -10.51
CA GLN A 3 14.24 -18.83 -10.65
C GLN A 3 15.45 -19.27 -11.50
N LEU A 4 15.69 -18.59 -12.63
CA LEU A 4 16.84 -18.87 -13.50
C LEU A 4 18.18 -18.68 -12.77
N PHE A 5 18.29 -17.64 -11.95
CA PHE A 5 19.51 -17.40 -11.16
C PHE A 5 19.71 -18.45 -10.07
N LEU A 6 18.62 -18.90 -9.43
CA LEU A 6 18.66 -19.96 -8.45
C LEU A 6 19.16 -21.27 -9.08
N ASP A 7 18.63 -21.62 -10.25
CA ASP A 7 18.99 -22.85 -10.95
C ASP A 7 20.45 -22.82 -11.45
N THR A 8 20.95 -21.66 -11.88
CA THR A 8 22.29 -21.53 -12.50
C THR A 8 23.40 -21.27 -11.48
N TYR A 9 23.16 -20.41 -10.49
CA TYR A 9 24.20 -19.89 -9.59
C TYR A 9 23.97 -20.22 -8.11
N GLY A 10 22.91 -20.99 -7.81
CA GLY A 10 22.48 -21.27 -6.44
C GLY A 10 21.98 -20.03 -5.71
N TRP A 11 21.54 -20.22 -4.46
CA TRP A 11 20.94 -19.13 -3.67
C TRP A 11 21.91 -17.98 -3.38
N ARG A 12 23.20 -18.27 -3.16
CA ARG A 12 24.23 -17.24 -2.88
C ARG A 12 24.52 -16.37 -4.10
N GLY A 13 24.64 -16.99 -5.28
CA GLY A 13 24.85 -16.24 -6.52
C GLY A 13 23.62 -15.45 -6.91
N ALA A 14 22.43 -16.04 -6.76
CA ALA A 14 21.16 -15.36 -7.03
C ALA A 14 20.96 -14.12 -6.15
N THR A 15 21.23 -14.20 -4.84
CA THR A 15 21.10 -13.04 -3.94
C THR A 15 22.08 -11.94 -4.27
N LEU A 16 23.32 -12.27 -4.65
CA LEU A 16 24.32 -11.28 -5.08
C LEU A 16 23.89 -10.54 -6.36
N LEU A 17 23.38 -11.27 -7.36
CA LEU A 17 22.89 -10.68 -8.61
C LEU A 17 21.66 -9.78 -8.40
N ILE A 18 20.72 -10.21 -7.55
CA ILE A 18 19.54 -9.41 -7.20
C ILE A 18 19.94 -8.14 -6.43
N ALA A 19 20.94 -8.21 -5.56
CA ALA A 19 21.49 -7.04 -4.89
C ALA A 19 22.10 -6.05 -5.90
N GLY A 20 22.87 -6.54 -6.88
CA GLY A 20 23.39 -5.73 -7.97
C GLY A 20 22.30 -5.03 -8.78
N PHE A 21 21.23 -5.75 -9.13
CA PHE A 21 20.07 -5.14 -9.80
C PHE A 21 19.39 -4.07 -8.93
N SER A 22 19.28 -4.32 -7.62
CA SER A 22 18.68 -3.36 -6.68
C SER A 22 19.52 -2.09 -6.52
N MET A 23 20.84 -2.15 -6.66
CA MET A 23 21.72 -0.97 -6.64
C MET A 23 21.49 -0.01 -7.82
N HIS A 24 20.84 -0.46 -8.90
CA HIS A 24 20.47 0.42 -10.02
C HIS A 24 19.43 1.49 -9.63
N GLN A 25 18.83 1.39 -8.43
CA GLN A 25 18.00 2.46 -7.85
C GLN A 25 18.81 3.67 -7.35
N ILE A 26 20.14 3.55 -7.19
CA ILE A 26 20.98 4.66 -6.70
C ILE A 26 21.11 5.76 -7.76
N PRO A 27 21.50 5.47 -9.03
CA PRO A 27 21.59 6.51 -10.05
C PRO A 27 20.25 7.21 -10.33
N THR A 28 19.13 6.48 -10.27
CA THR A 28 17.80 7.08 -10.47
C THR A 28 17.43 8.05 -9.35
N ALA A 29 17.83 7.76 -8.10
CA ALA A 29 17.65 8.68 -6.98
C ALA A 29 18.53 9.94 -7.10
N VAL A 30 19.76 9.82 -7.61
CA VAL A 30 20.68 10.96 -7.82
C VAL A 30 20.14 11.96 -8.86
N LEU A 31 19.35 11.49 -9.83
CA LEU A 31 18.72 12.36 -10.85
C LEU A 31 17.53 13.17 -10.31
N VAL A 32 17.01 12.86 -9.12
CA VAL A 32 15.90 13.61 -8.51
C VAL A 32 16.43 14.95 -8.02
N LYS A 33 16.15 16.01 -8.79
CA LYS A 33 16.48 17.37 -8.41
C LYS A 33 15.68 17.80 -7.19
N ALA A 34 16.35 18.29 -6.15
CA ALA A 34 15.70 18.97 -5.05
C ALA A 34 15.02 20.22 -5.59
N VAL A 35 13.69 20.17 -5.71
CA VAL A 35 12.88 21.37 -5.90
C VAL A 35 12.82 22.02 -4.53
N ASN A 36 13.50 23.15 -4.35
CA ASN A 36 13.33 23.97 -3.16
C ASN A 36 11.85 24.38 -3.12
N PRO A 37 11.05 23.93 -2.14
CA PRO A 37 9.68 24.39 -2.05
C PRO A 37 9.74 25.88 -1.74
N GLN A 38 9.44 26.72 -2.72
CA GLN A 38 9.02 28.09 -2.47
C GLN A 38 7.65 28.00 -1.79
N TYR A 39 7.65 27.69 -0.51
CA TYR A 39 6.53 28.06 0.35
C TYR A 39 6.55 29.59 0.37
N LYS A 40 5.73 30.21 -0.49
CA LYS A 40 5.45 31.63 -0.36
C LYS A 40 4.68 31.77 0.96
N SER A 41 5.40 32.14 2.01
CA SER A 41 4.79 32.78 3.18
C SER A 41 3.98 33.97 2.66
N LEU A 42 2.69 34.02 2.98
CA LEU A 42 1.79 35.11 2.63
C LEU A 42 2.09 36.42 3.42
N ALA A 43 3.32 36.62 3.91
CA ALA A 43 3.63 37.70 4.85
C ALA A 43 4.82 38.61 4.51
N ASP A 44 5.56 38.43 3.40
CA ASP A 44 6.83 39.17 3.20
C ASP A 44 6.86 40.11 1.99
N ALA A 45 5.90 41.05 1.95
CA ALA A 45 5.94 42.17 1.00
C ALA A 45 6.53 43.47 1.56
N ASP A 46 6.80 43.66 2.86
CA ASP A 46 7.07 45.03 3.34
C ASP A 46 8.16 45.29 4.42
N ASN A 47 8.79 44.31 5.07
CA ASN A 47 9.67 44.62 6.23
C ASN A 47 11.08 44.01 6.17
N ARG A 48 11.81 44.27 5.08
CA ARG A 48 13.08 43.58 4.78
C ARG A 48 14.34 44.16 5.45
N ASN A 49 14.26 45.27 6.20
CA ASN A 49 15.45 45.88 6.83
C ASN A 49 15.47 45.89 8.37
N ASP A 50 14.34 45.79 9.07
CA ASP A 50 14.30 45.72 10.55
C ASP A 50 14.40 44.30 11.13
N SER A 51 14.19 43.28 10.30
CA SER A 51 14.05 41.87 10.71
C SER A 51 15.38 41.15 10.95
N LEU A 52 16.48 41.58 10.32
CA LEU A 52 17.80 40.95 10.47
C LEU A 52 18.39 41.12 11.88
N HIS A 53 18.14 42.26 12.54
CA HIS A 53 18.66 42.50 13.90
C HIS A 53 17.83 41.78 14.98
N ASN A 54 16.52 41.63 14.76
CA ASN A 54 15.64 40.87 15.64
C ASN A 54 15.88 39.36 15.55
N PHE A 55 16.20 38.83 14.36
CA PHE A 55 16.44 37.40 14.15
C PHE A 55 17.69 36.89 14.87
N ASP A 56 18.78 37.66 14.87
CA ASP A 56 20.01 37.32 15.62
C ASP A 56 19.81 37.35 17.13
N THR A 57 18.86 38.17 17.61
CA THR A 57 18.50 38.27 19.02
C THR A 57 17.59 37.10 19.43
N GLU A 58 16.63 36.72 18.58
CA GLU A 58 15.77 35.54 18.78
C GLU A 58 16.54 34.22 18.72
N ILE A 59 17.54 34.07 17.84
CA ILE A 59 18.41 32.88 17.80
C ILE A 59 19.22 32.75 19.10
N LYS A 60 19.77 33.85 19.61
CA LYS A 60 20.53 33.85 20.87
C LYS A 60 19.63 33.55 22.08
N GLU A 61 18.38 34.00 22.08
CA GLU A 61 17.40 33.65 23.11
C GLU A 61 16.92 32.19 22.99
N ALA A 62 16.73 31.67 21.78
CA ALA A 62 16.38 30.27 21.54
C ALA A 62 17.51 29.31 21.93
N GLU A 63 18.78 29.66 21.67
CA GLU A 63 19.94 28.91 22.14
C GLU A 63 20.08 28.97 23.67
N LYS A 64 19.73 30.10 24.30
CA LYS A 64 19.71 30.24 25.77
C LYS A 64 18.60 29.41 26.42
N ARG A 65 17.42 29.30 25.79
CA ARG A 65 16.32 28.40 26.21
C ARG A 65 16.67 26.92 25.99
N ARG A 66 17.42 26.59 24.94
CA ARG A 66 17.88 25.22 24.64
C ARG A 66 18.98 24.74 25.59
N LYS A 67 19.77 25.66 26.17
CA LYS A 67 20.78 25.34 27.20
C LYS A 67 20.20 25.25 28.62
N SER A 68 18.96 25.70 28.86
CA SER A 68 18.28 25.61 30.16
C SER A 68 17.23 24.51 30.23
N SER A 69 17.23 23.55 29.31
CA SER A 69 16.22 22.49 29.25
C SER A 69 16.34 21.55 30.45
N ALA A 70 15.48 21.77 31.44
CA ALA A 70 15.07 20.75 32.41
C ALA A 70 14.59 19.48 31.67
N PRO A 71 14.60 18.30 32.31
CA PRO A 71 14.07 17.09 31.69
C PRO A 71 12.61 17.34 31.27
N VAL A 72 12.34 17.20 29.97
CA VAL A 72 11.01 17.37 29.39
C VAL A 72 10.06 16.41 30.09
N SER A 73 8.96 16.93 30.64
CA SER A 73 7.99 16.10 31.36
C SER A 73 7.39 15.07 30.40
N PHE A 74 7.16 13.85 30.88
CA PHE A 74 6.52 12.80 30.09
C PHE A 74 5.20 13.27 29.44
N LYS A 75 4.45 14.14 30.13
CA LYS A 75 3.21 14.73 29.60
C LYS A 75 3.45 15.67 28.42
N GLU A 76 4.52 16.46 28.48
CA GLU A 76 4.93 17.34 27.39
C GLU A 76 5.43 16.53 26.19
N LEU A 77 6.22 15.48 26.43
CA LEU A 77 6.64 14.53 25.40
C LEU A 77 5.44 13.83 24.74
N CYS A 78 4.49 13.32 25.52
CA CYS A 78 3.28 12.68 24.99
C CYS A 78 2.42 13.65 24.17
N SER A 79 2.26 14.91 24.62
CA SER A 79 1.51 15.92 23.86
C SER A 79 2.24 16.35 22.58
N LEU A 80 3.57 16.38 22.60
CA LEU A 80 4.39 16.62 21.41
C LEU A 80 4.27 15.46 20.42
N ILE A 81 4.33 14.21 20.89
CA ILE A 81 4.13 13.01 20.06
C ILE A 81 2.71 12.99 19.48
N TYR A 82 1.69 13.28 20.28
CA TYR A 82 0.31 13.33 19.84
C TYR A 82 0.11 14.33 18.69
N ARG A 83 0.73 15.51 18.80
CA ARG A 83 0.68 16.56 17.77
C ARG A 83 1.55 16.21 16.55
N ALA A 84 2.75 15.68 16.76
CA ALA A 84 3.68 15.34 15.69
C ALA A 84 3.21 14.15 14.85
N LEU A 85 2.55 13.17 15.47
CA LEU A 85 2.00 12.00 14.79
C LEU A 85 0.53 12.15 14.38
N ASP A 86 -0.11 13.26 14.76
CA ASP A 86 -1.53 13.52 14.53
C ASP A 86 -2.46 12.33 14.89
N LEU A 87 -2.32 11.84 16.13
CA LEU A 87 -3.04 10.65 16.61
C LEU A 87 -4.57 10.83 16.67
N GLY A 88 -5.07 12.05 16.56
CA GLY A 88 -6.52 12.30 16.49
C GLY A 88 -7.18 11.62 15.30
N ILE A 89 -6.41 11.15 14.32
CA ILE A 89 -6.95 10.56 13.08
C ILE A 89 -7.59 9.21 13.34
N PHE A 90 -7.14 8.52 14.39
CA PHE A 90 -7.73 7.26 14.84
C PHE A 90 -9.14 7.40 15.39
N LEU A 91 -9.59 8.62 15.69
CA LEU A 91 -10.96 8.87 16.14
C LEU A 91 -11.93 9.10 14.97
N GLU A 92 -11.42 9.31 13.76
CA GLU A 92 -12.24 9.57 12.59
C GLU A 92 -12.74 8.28 11.94
N PHE A 93 -14.06 8.19 11.77
CA PHE A 93 -14.67 7.03 11.09
C PHE A 93 -14.19 6.89 9.65
N ASN A 94 -14.00 8.02 8.94
CA ASN A 94 -13.52 8.03 7.55
C ASN A 94 -12.12 7.40 7.42
N PHE A 95 -11.24 7.63 8.40
CA PHE A 95 -9.92 7.00 8.45
C PHE A 95 -10.03 5.47 8.54
N TRP A 96 -10.93 4.95 9.36
CA TRP A 96 -11.13 3.49 9.47
C TRP A 96 -11.68 2.86 8.19
N ILE A 97 -12.51 3.57 7.42
CA ILE A 97 -12.98 3.10 6.11
C ILE A 97 -11.78 2.88 5.17
N VAL A 98 -10.93 3.90 5.00
CA VAL A 98 -9.77 3.82 4.09
C VAL A 98 -8.72 2.85 4.60
N LEU A 99 -8.54 2.76 5.92
CA LEU A 99 -7.62 1.80 6.53
C LEU A 99 -8.06 0.36 6.25
N MET A 100 -9.36 0.07 6.36
CA MET A 100 -9.89 -1.27 6.06
C MET A 100 -9.79 -1.60 4.56
N CYS A 101 -10.14 -0.66 3.67
CA CYS A 101 -9.93 -0.84 2.23
C CYS A 101 -8.45 -1.16 1.93
N ARG A 102 -7.53 -0.40 2.52
CA ARG A 102 -6.09 -0.61 2.36
C ARG A 102 -5.61 -1.93 2.92
N PHE A 103 -6.10 -2.31 4.10
CA PHE A 103 -5.81 -3.60 4.73
C PHE A 103 -6.22 -4.76 3.83
N GLY A 104 -7.42 -4.71 3.25
CA GLY A 104 -7.94 -5.75 2.39
C GLY A 104 -7.06 -6.00 1.17
N VAL A 105 -6.76 -4.93 0.43
CA VAL A 105 -5.93 -4.98 -0.78
C VAL A 105 -4.51 -5.44 -0.45
N THR A 106 -3.90 -4.87 0.59
CA THR A 106 -2.52 -5.19 0.96
C THR A 106 -2.39 -6.64 1.38
N THR A 107 -3.34 -7.16 2.16
CA THR A 107 -3.28 -8.53 2.66
C THR A 107 -3.35 -9.53 1.50
N SER A 108 -4.35 -9.41 0.62
CA SER A 108 -4.51 -10.33 -0.50
C SER A 108 -3.37 -10.25 -1.51
N PHE A 109 -2.90 -9.04 -1.83
CA PHE A 109 -1.78 -8.88 -2.77
C PHE A 109 -0.48 -9.47 -2.21
N ILE A 110 -0.16 -9.23 -0.94
CA ILE A 110 1.06 -9.78 -0.31
C ILE A 110 0.96 -11.31 -0.18
N SER A 111 -0.21 -11.85 0.20
CA SER A 111 -0.40 -13.30 0.24
C SER A 111 -0.24 -13.93 -1.14
N TRP A 112 -0.84 -13.34 -2.17
CA TRP A 112 -0.67 -13.81 -3.54
C TRP A 112 0.80 -13.76 -3.96
N LEU A 113 1.49 -12.64 -3.70
CA LEU A 113 2.90 -12.48 -4.05
C LEU A 113 3.80 -13.55 -3.41
N LEU A 114 3.53 -13.91 -2.15
CA LEU A 114 4.32 -14.88 -1.40
C LEU A 114 4.00 -16.33 -1.77
N TYR A 115 2.71 -16.64 -1.99
CA TYR A 115 2.23 -18.02 -2.04
C TYR A 115 1.75 -18.48 -3.42
N PHE A 116 1.66 -17.60 -4.43
CA PHE A 116 1.23 -18.01 -5.78
C PHE A 116 2.15 -19.05 -6.41
N VAL A 117 3.47 -18.83 -6.39
CA VAL A 117 4.42 -19.80 -6.96
C VAL A 117 4.43 -21.12 -6.16
N PRO A 118 4.54 -21.11 -4.81
CA PRO A 118 4.39 -22.33 -4.01
C PRO A 118 3.06 -23.06 -4.21
N HIS A 119 1.96 -22.33 -4.39
CA HIS A 119 0.64 -22.90 -4.67
C HIS A 119 0.64 -23.69 -5.98
N LEU A 120 1.18 -23.13 -7.06
CA LEU A 120 1.29 -23.83 -8.33
C LEU A 120 2.24 -25.03 -8.25
N GLN A 121 3.34 -24.91 -7.51
CA GLN A 121 4.25 -26.03 -7.26
C GLN A 121 3.57 -27.17 -6.49
N ALA A 122 2.74 -26.85 -5.48
CA ALA A 122 1.94 -27.83 -4.75
C ALA A 122 0.90 -28.52 -5.64
N LYS A 123 0.42 -27.84 -6.69
CA LYS A 123 -0.43 -28.42 -7.75
C LYS A 123 0.36 -29.19 -8.82
N GLY A 124 1.66 -29.34 -8.67
CA GLY A 124 2.53 -30.14 -9.56
C GLY A 124 3.15 -29.37 -10.71
N PHE A 125 3.00 -28.04 -10.78
CA PHE A 125 3.66 -27.25 -11.81
C PHE A 125 5.16 -27.21 -11.59
N ASN A 126 5.89 -27.26 -12.69
CA ASN A 126 7.32 -27.04 -12.68
C ASN A 126 7.64 -25.60 -12.14
N PRO A 127 8.70 -25.42 -11.32
CA PRO A 127 9.07 -24.13 -10.73
C PRO A 127 9.24 -22.98 -11.73
N GLN A 128 9.87 -23.26 -12.88
CA GLN A 128 10.10 -22.28 -13.94
C GLN A 128 8.78 -21.85 -14.59
N VAL A 129 7.85 -22.79 -14.83
CA VAL A 129 6.52 -22.48 -15.36
C VAL A 129 5.71 -21.66 -14.37
N ALA A 130 5.65 -22.09 -13.10
CA ALA A 130 4.95 -21.38 -12.03
C ALA A 130 5.46 -19.94 -11.87
N ALA A 131 6.78 -19.73 -11.86
CA ALA A 131 7.37 -18.40 -11.79
C ALA A 131 7.10 -17.54 -13.04
N SER A 132 7.01 -18.16 -14.23
CA SER A 132 6.71 -17.43 -15.47
C SER A 132 5.28 -16.87 -15.49
N LEU A 133 4.33 -17.53 -14.82
CA LEU A 133 2.93 -17.08 -14.74
C LEU A 133 2.78 -15.76 -13.97
N CYS A 134 3.73 -15.41 -13.11
CA CYS A 134 3.79 -14.09 -12.48
C CYS A 134 3.90 -12.94 -13.50
N ILE A 135 4.40 -13.19 -14.72
CA ILE A 135 4.47 -12.19 -15.78
C ILE A 135 3.05 -11.76 -16.18
N ALA A 136 2.09 -12.68 -16.25
CA ALA A 136 0.71 -12.35 -16.59
C ALA A 136 0.11 -11.38 -15.56
N ALA A 137 0.35 -11.63 -14.26
CA ALA A 137 -0.05 -10.70 -13.21
C ALA A 137 0.66 -9.35 -13.30
N ALA A 138 1.96 -9.31 -13.61
CA ALA A 138 2.69 -8.07 -13.77
C ALA A 138 2.15 -7.22 -14.92
N VAL A 139 1.85 -7.86 -16.07
CA VAL A 139 1.22 -7.21 -17.22
C VAL A 139 -0.16 -6.67 -16.83
N GLY A 140 -1.00 -7.48 -16.19
CA GLY A 140 -2.28 -7.03 -15.67
C GLY A 140 -2.14 -5.83 -14.73
N PHE A 141 -1.19 -5.89 -13.80
CA PHE A 141 -0.92 -4.82 -12.84
C PHE A 141 -0.55 -3.50 -13.53
N SER A 142 0.22 -3.54 -14.61
CA SER A 142 0.59 -2.34 -15.39
C SER A 142 -0.60 -1.64 -16.05
N PHE A 143 -1.62 -2.40 -16.47
CA PHE A 143 -2.81 -1.84 -17.12
C PHE A 143 -3.94 -1.52 -16.13
N GLY A 144 -3.92 -2.09 -14.93
CA GLY A 144 -5.03 -2.02 -13.98
C GLY A 144 -5.43 -0.59 -13.59
N THR A 145 -4.46 0.27 -13.31
CA THR A 145 -4.73 1.67 -12.98
C THR A 145 -5.19 2.48 -14.18
N LEU A 146 -4.57 2.26 -15.35
CA LEU A 146 -4.84 3.01 -16.57
C LEU A 146 -6.28 2.88 -17.04
N ILE A 147 -6.90 1.73 -16.82
CA ILE A 147 -8.29 1.49 -17.23
C ILE A 147 -9.25 2.34 -16.41
N TRP A 148 -9.08 2.40 -15.09
CA TRP A 148 -10.07 3.04 -14.21
C TRP A 148 -9.90 4.56 -14.10
N SER A 149 -8.67 5.07 -14.20
CA SER A 149 -8.40 6.50 -14.00
C SER A 149 -9.29 7.43 -14.85
N PRO A 150 -9.46 7.23 -16.17
CA PRO A 150 -10.26 8.15 -16.98
C PRO A 150 -11.76 8.18 -16.61
N PHE A 151 -12.32 7.05 -16.15
CA PHE A 151 -13.74 6.99 -15.78
C PHE A 151 -14.02 7.71 -14.47
N ILE A 152 -13.07 7.64 -13.53
CA ILE A 152 -13.16 8.32 -12.24
C ILE A 152 -12.91 9.82 -12.43
N ASP A 153 -11.88 10.18 -13.20
CA ASP A 153 -11.52 11.59 -13.45
C ASP A 153 -12.64 12.37 -14.16
N ARG A 154 -13.41 11.69 -15.03
CA ARG A 154 -14.57 12.27 -15.72
C ARG A 154 -15.86 12.23 -14.89
N GLY A 155 -15.82 11.70 -13.67
CA GLY A 155 -16.99 11.55 -12.79
C GLY A 155 -18.04 10.55 -13.30
N LEU A 156 -17.69 9.68 -14.27
CA LEU A 156 -18.61 8.68 -14.82
C LEU A 156 -18.92 7.58 -13.81
N ILE A 157 -17.94 7.26 -12.95
CA ILE A 157 -18.05 6.23 -11.92
C ILE A 157 -17.54 6.80 -10.60
N LYS A 158 -18.33 6.65 -9.52
CA LYS A 158 -17.90 7.00 -8.17
C LYS A 158 -16.79 6.05 -7.70
N SER A 159 -15.77 6.59 -7.03
CA SER A 159 -14.64 5.82 -6.47
C SER A 159 -15.12 4.63 -5.62
N SER A 160 -16.13 4.84 -4.76
CA SER A 160 -16.67 3.81 -3.87
C SER A 160 -17.31 2.64 -4.64
N THR A 161 -18.03 2.93 -5.73
CA THR A 161 -18.63 1.89 -6.59
C THR A 161 -17.55 1.12 -7.35
N ALA A 162 -16.53 1.83 -7.87
CA ALA A 162 -15.40 1.19 -8.51
C ALA A 162 -14.64 0.26 -7.54
N ILE A 163 -14.43 0.67 -6.28
CA ILE A 163 -13.82 -0.18 -5.25
C ILE A 163 -14.64 -1.45 -5.02
N ILE A 164 -15.97 -1.35 -4.90
CA ILE A 164 -16.83 -2.52 -4.70
C ILE A 164 -16.72 -3.48 -5.88
N ILE A 165 -16.85 -2.99 -7.12
CA ILE A 165 -16.77 -3.83 -8.32
C ILE A 165 -15.40 -4.50 -8.41
N THR A 166 -14.33 -3.74 -8.29
CA THR A 166 -12.95 -4.26 -8.42
C THR A 166 -12.60 -5.26 -7.31
N SER A 167 -13.10 -5.04 -6.09
CA SER A 167 -12.95 -5.98 -4.96
C SER A 167 -13.68 -7.29 -5.20
N LEU A 168 -14.93 -7.24 -5.68
CA LEU A 168 -15.71 -8.44 -6.00
C LEU A 168 -15.06 -9.28 -7.12
N VAL A 169 -14.58 -8.62 -8.18
CA VAL A 169 -13.89 -9.32 -9.28
C VAL A 169 -12.56 -9.90 -8.81
N LEU A 170 -11.82 -9.17 -7.96
CA LEU A 170 -10.61 -9.71 -7.34
C LEU A 170 -10.93 -10.95 -6.49
N THR A 171 -11.92 -10.88 -5.61
CA THR A 171 -12.37 -12.02 -4.80
C THR A 171 -12.76 -13.22 -5.67
N LEU A 172 -13.52 -12.99 -6.75
CA LEU A 172 -13.91 -14.05 -7.67
C LEU A 172 -12.69 -14.74 -8.30
N SER A 173 -11.65 -13.98 -8.67
CA SER A 173 -10.41 -14.54 -9.24
C SER A 173 -9.71 -15.53 -8.31
N PHE A 174 -9.75 -15.28 -6.99
CA PHE A 174 -9.21 -16.19 -5.97
C PHE A 174 -10.15 -17.35 -5.64
N VAL A 175 -11.46 -17.10 -5.61
CA VAL A 175 -12.43 -18.16 -5.34
C VAL A 175 -12.40 -19.19 -6.46
N VAL A 176 -12.26 -18.79 -7.71
CA VAL A 176 -12.20 -19.72 -8.87
C VAL A 176 -10.93 -20.56 -8.90
N ASP A 177 -9.85 -20.14 -8.23
CA ASP A 177 -8.53 -20.77 -8.25
C ASP A 177 -8.48 -22.31 -8.04
N PRO A 178 -9.23 -22.90 -7.09
CA PRO A 178 -9.21 -24.35 -6.85
C PRO A 178 -9.70 -25.18 -8.04
N TRP A 179 -10.50 -24.60 -8.92
CA TRP A 179 -11.06 -25.26 -10.11
C TRP A 179 -10.22 -25.04 -11.37
N VAL A 180 -9.12 -24.28 -11.27
CA VAL A 180 -8.19 -24.07 -12.36
C VAL A 180 -7.12 -25.16 -12.32
N HIS A 181 -6.85 -25.79 -13.47
CA HIS A 181 -5.89 -26.90 -13.55
C HIS A 181 -4.87 -26.72 -14.67
N ASP A 182 -5.12 -25.83 -15.62
CA ASP A 182 -4.29 -25.62 -16.79
C ASP A 182 -3.47 -24.33 -16.72
N VAL A 183 -2.37 -24.30 -17.46
CA VAL A 183 -1.43 -23.15 -17.51
C VAL A 183 -2.13 -21.88 -17.99
N ILE A 184 -3.04 -22.00 -18.96
CA ILE A 184 -3.72 -20.84 -19.55
C ILE A 184 -4.71 -20.25 -18.54
N GLY A 185 -5.49 -21.10 -17.87
CA GLY A 185 -6.37 -20.72 -16.78
C GLY A 185 -5.63 -19.93 -15.70
N TYR A 186 -4.46 -20.42 -15.27
CA TYR A 186 -3.64 -19.70 -14.29
C TYR A 186 -3.05 -18.39 -14.82
N ALA A 187 -2.69 -18.32 -16.10
CA ALA A 187 -2.25 -17.06 -16.69
C ALA A 187 -3.37 -16.02 -16.69
N ILE A 188 -4.61 -16.45 -17.00
CA ILE A 188 -5.79 -15.58 -16.99
C ILE A 188 -6.12 -15.12 -15.58
N THR A 189 -6.20 -16.02 -14.60
CA THR A 189 -6.49 -15.63 -13.20
C THR A 189 -5.40 -14.74 -12.61
N ALA A 190 -4.13 -15.01 -12.92
CA ALA A 190 -3.01 -14.15 -12.52
C ALA A 190 -3.12 -12.75 -13.16
N PHE A 191 -3.42 -12.65 -14.46
CA PHE A 191 -3.65 -11.37 -15.14
C PHE A 191 -4.79 -10.58 -14.51
N VAL A 192 -5.94 -11.21 -14.30
CA VAL A 192 -7.12 -10.60 -13.66
C VAL A 192 -6.77 -10.14 -12.24
N CYS A 193 -6.13 -10.99 -11.44
CA CYS A 193 -5.69 -10.64 -10.09
C CYS A 193 -4.77 -9.41 -10.10
N GLY A 194 -3.78 -9.37 -10.99
CA GLY A 194 -2.88 -8.23 -11.16
C GLY A 194 -3.62 -6.94 -11.55
N LEU A 195 -4.49 -7.03 -12.56
CA LEU A 195 -5.30 -5.91 -13.06
C LEU A 195 -6.14 -5.27 -11.95
N PHE A 196 -6.92 -6.08 -11.23
CA PHE A 196 -7.83 -5.57 -10.22
C PHE A 196 -7.14 -5.21 -8.90
N SER A 197 -6.03 -5.86 -8.54
CA SER A 197 -5.22 -5.46 -7.38
C SER A 197 -4.63 -4.06 -7.58
N SER A 198 -4.13 -3.77 -8.79
CA SER A 198 -3.57 -2.47 -9.15
C SER A 198 -4.64 -1.37 -9.14
N ALA A 199 -5.79 -1.64 -9.75
CA ALA A 199 -6.95 -0.74 -9.72
C ALA A 199 -7.39 -0.42 -8.29
N LEU A 200 -7.56 -1.44 -7.44
CA LEU A 200 -7.94 -1.26 -6.03
C LEU A 200 -6.92 -0.46 -5.22
N TYR A 201 -5.62 -0.66 -5.48
CA TYR A 201 -4.56 0.07 -4.80
C TYR A 201 -4.67 1.57 -5.09
N THR A 202 -4.85 1.95 -6.35
CA THR A 202 -5.03 3.36 -6.75
C THR A 202 -6.37 3.92 -6.29
N LEU A 203 -7.45 3.16 -6.43
CA LEU A 203 -8.78 3.56 -5.97
C LEU A 203 -8.82 3.83 -4.47
N THR A 204 -8.08 3.05 -3.67
CA THR A 204 -7.95 3.27 -2.23
C THR A 204 -7.28 4.62 -1.95
N ASP A 205 -6.24 4.99 -2.70
CA ASP A 205 -5.60 6.30 -2.55
C ASP A 205 -6.52 7.46 -3.01
N VAL A 206 -7.36 7.23 -4.02
CA VAL A 206 -8.37 8.20 -4.50
C VAL A 206 -9.45 8.43 -3.43
N ILE A 207 -10.07 7.37 -2.93
CA ILE A 207 -11.13 7.52 -1.91
C ILE A 207 -10.59 8.15 -0.63
N THR A 208 -9.32 7.88 -0.25
CA THR A 208 -8.67 8.58 0.89
C THR A 208 -8.69 10.08 0.69
N LYS A 209 -8.36 10.57 -0.52
CA LYS A 209 -8.41 12.01 -0.83
C LYS A 209 -9.82 12.58 -0.85
N GLU A 210 -10.83 11.77 -1.14
CA GLU A 210 -12.22 12.21 -1.19
C GLU A 210 -12.89 12.29 0.18
N ILE A 211 -12.52 11.42 1.14
CA ILE A 211 -13.22 11.31 2.43
C ILE A 211 -12.43 11.80 3.64
N VAL A 212 -11.10 11.94 3.53
CA VAL A 212 -10.26 12.49 4.60
C VAL A 212 -9.99 13.96 4.31
N ASP A 213 -10.04 14.78 5.36
CA ASP A 213 -9.78 16.21 5.26
C ASP A 213 -8.37 16.50 4.70
N ASN A 214 -8.29 17.51 3.82
CA ASN A 214 -7.05 17.86 3.11
C ASN A 214 -5.87 18.11 4.05
N ASP A 215 -6.11 18.75 5.19
CA ASP A 215 -5.09 19.08 6.19
C ASP A 215 -4.50 17.84 6.88
N ARG A 216 -5.21 16.72 6.84
CA ARG A 216 -4.85 15.47 7.53
C ARG A 216 -4.43 14.35 6.58
N LEU A 217 -4.41 14.59 5.26
CA LEU A 217 -4.07 13.58 4.26
C LEU A 217 -2.68 12.98 4.45
N VAL A 218 -1.69 13.79 4.84
CA VAL A 218 -0.31 13.32 5.07
C VAL A 218 -0.28 12.33 6.24
N ALA A 219 -0.96 12.67 7.34
CA ALA A 219 -1.10 11.78 8.49
C ALA A 219 -1.86 10.49 8.12
N ALA A 220 -2.93 10.60 7.33
CA ALA A 220 -3.71 9.46 6.84
C ALA A 220 -2.84 8.48 6.05
N PHE A 221 -2.14 8.94 5.02
CA PHE A 221 -1.26 8.07 4.23
C PHE A 221 -0.10 7.51 5.06
N GLY A 222 0.44 8.30 6.00
CA GLY A 222 1.48 7.84 6.93
C GLY A 222 1.00 6.66 7.77
N TRP A 223 -0.14 6.80 8.44
CA TRP A 223 -0.70 5.76 9.29
C TRP A 223 -1.23 4.56 8.51
N MET A 224 -1.84 4.77 7.34
CA MET A 224 -2.22 3.68 6.43
C MET A 224 -1.02 2.80 6.05
N ARG A 225 0.17 3.40 5.85
CA ARG A 225 1.41 2.65 5.56
C ARG A 225 2.05 2.04 6.82
N ALA A 226 1.94 2.72 7.96
CA ALA A 226 2.48 2.23 9.23
C ALA A 226 1.74 1.00 9.76
N PHE A 227 0.47 0.81 9.41
CA PHE A 227 -0.30 -0.39 9.77
C PHE A 227 0.20 -1.64 9.02
N PHE A 228 1.17 -2.34 9.62
CA PHE A 228 1.81 -3.51 9.03
C PHE A 228 1.12 -4.85 9.32
N PHE A 229 0.10 -4.88 10.19
CA PHE A 229 -0.58 -6.11 10.62
C PHE A 229 -1.12 -6.96 9.45
N GLY A 230 -1.67 -6.32 8.41
CA GLY A 230 -2.13 -7.03 7.22
C GLY A 230 -1.02 -7.83 6.52
N ARG A 231 0.22 -7.32 6.54
CA ARG A 231 1.38 -8.00 5.94
C ARG A 231 1.83 -9.21 6.77
N LEU A 232 1.72 -9.14 8.09
CA LEU A 232 2.02 -10.28 8.97
C LEU A 232 1.01 -11.41 8.76
N ILE A 233 -0.28 -11.08 8.77
CA ILE A 233 -1.36 -12.05 8.52
C ILE A 233 -1.16 -12.66 7.13
N ALA A 234 -0.89 -11.83 6.12
CA ALA A 234 -0.70 -12.26 4.75
C ALA A 234 0.44 -13.27 4.57
N GLY A 235 1.53 -13.10 5.32
CA GLY A 235 2.73 -13.95 5.25
C GLY A 235 2.71 -15.17 6.17
N PHE A 236 1.69 -15.34 7.02
CA PHE A 236 1.60 -16.47 7.95
C PHE A 236 0.41 -17.38 7.65
N VAL A 237 -0.79 -16.80 7.50
CA VAL A 237 -2.05 -17.56 7.41
C VAL A 237 -2.07 -18.58 6.27
N PRO A 238 -1.66 -18.24 5.03
CA PRO A 238 -1.68 -19.22 3.94
C PRO A 238 -0.73 -20.39 4.17
N GLY A 239 0.45 -20.14 4.75
CA GLY A 239 1.41 -21.18 5.12
C GLY A 239 0.84 -22.12 6.19
N TRP A 240 0.25 -21.55 7.24
CA TRP A 240 -0.39 -22.35 8.29
C TRP A 240 -1.53 -23.23 7.77
N ILE A 241 -2.36 -22.71 6.85
CA ILE A 241 -3.42 -23.49 6.20
C ILE A 241 -2.83 -24.65 5.38
N TYR A 242 -1.72 -24.41 4.68
CA TYR A 242 -1.02 -25.44 3.93
C TYR A 242 -0.47 -26.52 4.86
N ASP A 243 0.15 -26.17 5.98
CA ASP A 243 0.69 -27.15 6.94
C ASP A 243 -0.40 -28.07 7.51
N MET A 244 -1.64 -27.56 7.66
CA MET A 244 -2.77 -28.35 8.15
C MET A 244 -3.43 -29.25 7.10
N ARG A 245 -3.46 -28.82 5.83
CA ARG A 245 -4.24 -29.48 4.77
C ARG A 245 -3.42 -30.11 3.64
N GLY A 246 -2.15 -29.75 3.53
CA GLY A 246 -1.29 -30.08 2.39
C GLY A 246 -1.67 -29.40 1.08
N SER A 247 -2.61 -28.43 1.09
CA SER A 247 -3.03 -27.66 -0.10
C SER A 247 -3.27 -26.19 0.25
N TYR A 248 -2.98 -25.33 -0.72
CA TYR A 248 -3.21 -23.90 -0.67
C TYR A 248 -4.60 -23.49 -1.19
N ASP A 249 -5.45 -24.41 -1.66
CA ASP A 249 -6.76 -24.06 -2.24
C ASP A 249 -7.64 -23.29 -1.26
N LEU A 250 -7.74 -23.79 -0.01
CA LEU A 250 -8.47 -23.06 1.02
C LEU A 250 -7.79 -21.72 1.34
N ALA A 251 -6.46 -21.68 1.35
CA ALA A 251 -5.71 -20.46 1.64
C ALA A 251 -6.05 -19.37 0.63
N PHE A 252 -6.12 -19.71 -0.66
CA PHE A 252 -6.47 -18.78 -1.74
C PHE A 252 -7.91 -18.28 -1.64
N ILE A 253 -8.86 -19.15 -1.28
CA ILE A 253 -10.24 -18.71 -0.98
C ILE A 253 -10.26 -17.72 0.20
N VAL A 254 -9.59 -18.05 1.30
CA VAL A 254 -9.58 -17.22 2.52
C VAL A 254 -9.00 -15.85 2.24
N ILE A 255 -7.82 -15.76 1.61
CA ILE A 255 -7.21 -14.47 1.27
C ILE A 255 -8.01 -13.70 0.22
N GLY A 256 -8.71 -14.41 -0.67
CA GLY A 256 -9.55 -13.82 -1.71
C GLY A 256 -10.80 -13.13 -1.15
N LEU A 257 -11.33 -13.60 -0.03
CA LEU A 257 -12.52 -13.02 0.60
C LEU A 257 -12.22 -11.74 1.41
N ILE A 258 -10.98 -11.57 1.86
CA ILE A 258 -10.54 -10.45 2.72
C ILE A 258 -10.87 -9.07 2.12
N PRO A 259 -10.60 -8.78 0.82
CA PRO A 259 -10.91 -7.48 0.23
C PRO A 259 -12.40 -7.17 0.27
N THR A 260 -13.26 -8.15 -0.01
CA THR A 260 -14.72 -7.97 0.01
C THR A 260 -15.23 -7.69 1.43
N PHE A 261 -14.79 -8.47 2.43
CA PHE A 261 -15.17 -8.22 3.82
C PHE A 261 -14.64 -6.88 4.36
N SER A 262 -13.47 -6.45 3.88
CA SER A 262 -12.88 -5.18 4.28
C SER A 262 -13.68 -3.96 3.80
N LEU A 263 -14.64 -4.14 2.88
CA LEU A 263 -15.54 -3.07 2.41
C LEU A 263 -16.76 -2.84 3.30
N LEU A 264 -16.98 -3.64 4.35
CA LEU A 264 -18.14 -3.48 5.23
C LEU A 264 -18.31 -2.04 5.76
N PRO A 265 -17.27 -1.35 6.28
CA PRO A 265 -17.42 0.04 6.73
C PRO A 265 -17.81 1.00 5.61
N LEU A 266 -17.28 0.77 4.39
CA LEU A 266 -17.61 1.57 3.21
C LEU A 266 -19.08 1.40 2.82
N VAL A 267 -19.58 0.17 2.77
CA VAL A 267 -20.99 -0.12 2.45
C VAL A 267 -21.93 0.48 3.49
N ILE A 268 -21.60 0.36 4.78
CA ILE A 268 -22.37 0.98 5.87
C ILE A 268 -22.42 2.51 5.70
N ALA A 269 -21.29 3.13 5.36
CA ALA A 269 -21.23 4.57 5.13
C ALA A 269 -22.09 5.01 3.92
N LEU A 270 -22.11 4.22 2.84
CA LEU A 270 -22.94 4.49 1.66
C LEU A 270 -24.44 4.39 1.98
N ILE A 271 -24.84 3.37 2.74
CA ILE A 271 -26.25 3.20 3.16
C ILE A 271 -26.68 4.38 4.04
N ARG A 272 -25.86 4.78 5.02
CA ARG A 272 -26.17 5.91 5.91
C ARG A 272 -26.28 7.26 5.20
N LYS A 273 -25.60 7.45 4.06
CA LYS A 273 -25.72 8.70 3.26
C LYS A 273 -26.97 8.72 2.37
N THR A 274 -27.63 7.57 2.18
CA THR A 274 -28.78 7.43 1.28
C THR A 274 -30.11 7.51 2.05
N ILE A 275 -30.07 7.33 3.38
CA ILE A 275 -31.19 7.50 4.33
C ILE A 275 -31.14 8.92 4.88
#